data_AF-A0A946QRI0-F1
#
_entry.id   AF-A0A946QRI0-F1
#
_cell.length_a   1.000
_cell.length_b   1.000
_cell.length_c   1.000
_cell.angle_alpha   90.00
_cell.angle_beta   90.00
_cell.angle_gamma   90.00
#
_symmetry.space_group_name_H-M   'P 1'
#
loop_
_entity.id
_entity.type
_entity.pdbx_description
1 polymer ?
#
loop_
_entity_poly.entity_id
_entity_poly.type
_entity_poly.pdbx_seq_one_letter_code
_entity_poly.pdbx_strand_id
1 'polypeptide(L)'
;MKTKNIWFMLLLVFGLAIFGCSPRSKYEYRLKRELASGVRQDSLFIGLYLGMPQLDFYTHSWKLNRSGMIRQGPNNTTVEYKLENELKHPATMYYYPEFFEHKIYEMPVRFMYNGWSPWNKELSAENLAVDVLAWYKKVYGGQFIKIKHSKWGNAYVKIDGNRRITIFEEDDTYVWAIFTDMLIKKELDSPTSKADIIQNEITKELEKNNADK
;
A
#
# COMPACT_ATOMS: atom_id res chain seq x y z
N MET A 1 -53.11 -5.68 33.06
CA MET A 1 -52.24 -6.28 32.01
C MET A 1 -52.09 -5.27 30.87
N LYS A 2 -50.89 -4.71 30.60
CA LYS A 2 -50.48 -4.14 29.28
C LYS A 2 -49.19 -3.27 29.27
N THR A 3 -48.38 -3.22 30.33
CA THR A 3 -47.16 -2.35 30.32
C THR A 3 -45.83 -3.11 30.35
N LYS A 4 -45.80 -4.41 30.63
CA LYS A 4 -44.55 -5.20 30.71
C LYS A 4 -43.96 -5.63 29.35
N ASN A 5 -44.70 -5.48 28.25
CA ASN A 5 -44.25 -5.96 26.93
C ASN A 5 -43.58 -4.88 26.06
N ILE A 6 -43.71 -3.60 26.42
CA ILE A 6 -43.15 -2.48 25.64
C ILE A 6 -41.65 -2.30 25.93
N TRP A 7 -41.21 -2.57 27.17
CA TRP A 7 -39.80 -2.45 27.54
C TRP A 7 -38.93 -3.54 26.90
N PHE A 8 -39.48 -4.73 26.67
CA PHE A 8 -38.79 -5.82 25.98
C PHE A 8 -38.64 -5.55 24.47
N MET A 9 -39.54 -4.77 23.85
CA MET A 9 -39.41 -4.36 22.45
C MET A 9 -38.38 -3.25 22.22
N LEU A 10 -38.21 -2.32 23.16
CA LEU A 10 -37.17 -1.28 23.08
C LEU A 10 -35.75 -1.84 23.25
N LEU A 11 -35.60 -2.91 24.04
CA LEU A 11 -34.33 -3.65 24.17
C LEU A 11 -33.96 -4.46 22.92
N LEU A 12 -34.95 -4.85 22.11
CA LEU A 12 -34.75 -5.62 20.88
C LEU A 12 -34.40 -4.74 19.66
N VAL A 13 -34.84 -3.48 19.66
CA VAL A 13 -34.50 -2.48 18.62
C VAL A 13 -33.09 -1.88 18.84
N PHE A 14 -32.60 -1.83 20.08
CA PHE A 14 -31.24 -1.35 20.38
C PHE A 14 -30.14 -2.40 20.13
N GLY A 15 -30.52 -3.68 19.95
CA GLY A 15 -29.58 -4.79 19.73
C GLY A 15 -29.07 -4.96 18.29
N LEU A 16 -29.63 -4.23 17.31
CA LEU A 16 -29.34 -4.42 15.88
C LEU A 16 -28.33 -3.41 15.28
N ALA A 17 -27.75 -2.51 16.10
CA ALA A 17 -26.89 -1.43 15.61
C ALA A 17 -25.37 -1.71 15.64
N ILE A 18 -24.95 -2.98 15.73
CA ILE A 18 -23.54 -3.39 15.61
C ILE A 18 -23.29 -4.08 14.27
N PHE A 19 -23.69 -3.44 13.16
CA PHE A 19 -23.06 -3.73 11.87
C PHE A 19 -21.67 -3.10 11.87
N GLY A 20 -20.68 -3.84 12.38
CA GLY A 20 -19.28 -3.48 12.23
C GLY A 20 -18.97 -3.26 10.75
N CYS A 21 -18.52 -2.06 10.40
CA CYS A 21 -18.09 -1.72 9.05
C CYS A 21 -16.96 -2.70 8.63
N SER A 22 -17.25 -3.58 7.67
CA SER A 22 -16.27 -4.53 7.16
C SER A 22 -15.10 -3.79 6.52
N PRO A 23 -13.87 -4.35 6.52
CA PRO A 23 -12.73 -3.74 5.83
C PRO A 23 -13.01 -3.37 4.38
N ARG A 24 -13.82 -4.20 3.70
CA ARG A 24 -14.35 -3.94 2.36
C ARG A 24 -15.18 -2.67 2.29
N SER A 25 -16.26 -2.58 3.07
CA SER A 25 -17.15 -1.42 3.03
C SER A 25 -16.39 -0.12 3.33
N LYS A 26 -15.40 -0.19 4.23
CA LYS A 26 -14.49 0.93 4.52
C LYS A 26 -13.61 1.29 3.32
N TYR A 27 -13.09 0.29 2.59
CA TYR A 27 -12.30 0.49 1.38
C TYR A 27 -13.13 1.13 0.26
N GLU A 28 -14.28 0.55 -0.09
CA GLU A 28 -15.14 1.03 -1.18
C GLU A 28 -15.65 2.44 -0.90
N TYR A 29 -16.12 2.70 0.33
CA TYR A 29 -16.54 4.04 0.75
C TYR A 29 -15.41 5.04 0.57
N ARG A 30 -14.18 4.69 0.98
CA ARG A 30 -13.03 5.58 0.84
C ARG A 30 -12.65 5.78 -0.61
N LEU A 31 -12.53 4.71 -1.40
CA LEU A 31 -12.20 4.79 -2.82
C LEU A 31 -13.15 5.76 -3.54
N LYS A 32 -14.46 5.58 -3.36
CA LYS A 32 -15.47 6.46 -3.97
C LYS A 32 -15.33 7.91 -3.51
N ARG A 33 -15.14 8.12 -2.21
CA ARG A 33 -15.00 9.47 -1.63
C ARG A 33 -13.75 10.18 -2.12
N GLU A 34 -12.60 9.52 -2.09
CA GLU A 34 -11.31 10.11 -2.46
C GLU A 34 -11.26 10.41 -3.96
N LEU A 35 -11.73 9.51 -4.82
CA LEU A 35 -11.84 9.77 -6.26
C LEU A 35 -12.82 10.90 -6.59
N ALA A 36 -13.96 10.97 -5.88
CA ALA A 36 -14.92 12.05 -6.07
C ALA A 36 -14.44 13.42 -5.55
N SER A 37 -13.43 13.44 -4.67
CA SER A 37 -12.90 14.68 -4.11
C SER A 37 -12.16 15.54 -5.13
N GLY A 38 -11.67 14.94 -6.23
CA GLY A 38 -10.82 15.61 -7.22
C GLY A 38 -9.43 16.00 -6.71
N VAL A 39 -9.08 15.67 -5.46
CA VAL A 39 -7.78 16.00 -4.87
C VAL A 39 -6.70 15.10 -5.46
N ARG A 40 -5.60 15.70 -5.92
CA ARG A 40 -4.39 14.96 -6.30
C ARG A 40 -3.38 14.90 -5.15
N GLN A 41 -2.85 13.72 -4.89
CA GLN A 41 -1.86 13.40 -3.87
C GLN A 41 -0.70 12.62 -4.50
N ASP A 42 0.16 13.33 -5.22
CA ASP A 42 1.15 12.68 -6.07
C ASP A 42 2.51 12.47 -5.38
N SER A 43 2.84 13.26 -4.35
CA SER A 43 4.19 13.27 -3.74
C SER A 43 4.56 11.95 -3.06
N LEU A 44 5.66 11.35 -3.47
CA LEU A 44 6.23 10.13 -2.91
C LEU A 44 7.47 10.45 -2.05
N PHE A 45 8.34 9.47 -1.83
CA PHE A 45 9.60 9.63 -1.12
C PHE A 45 10.66 10.32 -2.01
N ILE A 46 11.69 10.90 -1.39
CA ILE A 46 12.91 11.48 -2.03
C ILE A 46 12.66 12.42 -3.23
N GLY A 47 11.51 13.11 -3.26
CA GLY A 47 11.15 14.06 -4.33
C GLY A 47 10.55 13.41 -5.59
N LEU A 48 10.27 12.11 -5.55
CA LEU A 48 9.51 11.42 -6.61
C LEU A 48 8.02 11.74 -6.48
N TYR A 49 7.27 11.65 -7.59
CA TYR A 49 5.82 11.86 -7.58
C TYR A 49 5.10 11.08 -8.70
N LEU A 50 3.83 10.74 -8.47
CA LEU A 50 2.96 10.17 -9.51
C LEU A 50 2.70 11.21 -10.60
N GLY A 51 2.74 10.79 -11.86
CA GLY A 51 2.67 11.67 -13.03
C GLY A 51 4.02 12.29 -13.43
N MET A 52 5.11 12.00 -12.71
CA MET A 52 6.45 12.46 -13.08
C MET A 52 6.82 11.97 -14.48
N PRO A 53 7.25 12.85 -15.40
CA PRO A 53 7.76 12.43 -16.70
C PRO A 53 8.95 11.47 -16.56
N GLN A 54 9.01 10.47 -17.43
CA GLN A 54 10.07 9.47 -17.42
C GLN A 54 11.48 10.09 -17.53
N LEU A 55 11.64 11.13 -18.34
CA LEU A 55 12.92 11.85 -18.45
C LEU A 55 13.30 12.58 -17.15
N ASP A 56 12.31 13.12 -16.44
CA ASP A 56 12.54 13.79 -15.15
C ASP A 56 12.94 12.77 -14.08
N PHE A 57 12.34 11.59 -14.08
CA PHE A 57 12.75 10.48 -13.21
C PHE A 57 14.22 10.10 -13.43
N TYR A 58 14.66 9.96 -14.67
CA TYR A 58 16.05 9.64 -14.97
C TYR A 58 17.00 10.77 -14.56
N THR A 59 16.63 12.01 -14.85
CA THR A 59 17.42 13.20 -14.48
C THR A 59 17.55 13.34 -12.97
N HIS A 60 16.45 13.16 -12.25
CA HIS A 60 16.42 13.20 -10.79
C HIS A 60 17.26 12.08 -10.18
N SER A 61 17.10 10.85 -10.66
CA SER A 61 17.87 9.69 -10.20
C SER A 61 19.37 9.87 -10.47
N TRP A 62 19.75 10.43 -11.62
CA TRP A 62 21.16 10.73 -11.90
C TRP A 62 21.76 11.72 -10.90
N LYS A 63 21.01 12.78 -10.55
CA LYS A 63 21.45 13.77 -9.55
C LYS A 63 21.60 13.13 -8.17
N LEU A 64 20.61 12.34 -7.73
CA LEU A 64 20.66 11.64 -6.46
C LEU A 64 21.83 10.65 -6.40
N ASN A 65 22.08 9.89 -7.46
CA ASN A 65 23.20 8.94 -7.55
C ASN A 65 24.54 9.68 -7.48
N ARG A 66 24.69 10.80 -8.20
CA ARG A 66 25.91 11.63 -8.14
C ARG A 66 26.16 12.19 -6.73
N SER A 67 25.11 12.48 -5.98
CA SER A 67 25.22 12.92 -4.57
C SER A 67 25.47 11.77 -3.57
N GLY A 68 25.45 10.52 -4.02
CA GLY A 68 25.60 9.34 -3.15
C GLY A 68 24.34 8.95 -2.37
N MET A 69 23.20 9.62 -2.61
CA MET A 69 21.95 9.31 -1.90
C MET A 69 21.32 7.99 -2.35
N ILE A 70 21.44 7.65 -3.62
CA ILE A 70 20.98 6.36 -4.16
C ILE A 70 22.12 5.69 -4.91
N ARG A 71 21.95 4.41 -5.20
CA ARG A 71 22.85 3.63 -6.04
C ARG A 71 22.06 2.65 -6.90
N GLN A 72 22.78 1.94 -7.75
CA GLN A 72 22.19 0.87 -8.55
C GLN A 72 21.91 -0.36 -7.66
N GLY A 73 20.70 -0.88 -7.75
CA GLY A 73 20.29 -2.09 -7.04
C GLY A 73 20.69 -3.39 -7.76
N PRO A 74 20.30 -4.55 -7.21
CA PRO A 74 20.61 -5.86 -7.75
C PRO A 74 20.21 -6.01 -9.21
N ASN A 75 21.04 -6.73 -9.98
CA ASN A 75 20.83 -7.02 -11.40
C ASN A 75 20.65 -5.79 -12.30
N ASN A 76 20.99 -4.60 -11.82
CA ASN A 76 20.88 -3.35 -12.59
C ASN A 76 19.46 -2.96 -13.01
N THR A 77 18.44 -3.55 -12.40
CA THR A 77 17.02 -3.34 -12.76
C THR A 77 16.27 -2.40 -11.81
N THR A 78 16.89 -2.03 -10.68
CA THR A 78 16.25 -1.19 -9.66
C THR A 78 17.19 -0.10 -9.18
N VAL A 79 16.60 0.94 -8.60
CA VAL A 79 17.32 1.93 -7.80
C VAL A 79 17.31 1.49 -6.35
N GLU A 80 18.45 1.63 -5.69
CA GLU A 80 18.65 1.27 -4.30
C GLU A 80 18.79 2.51 -3.43
N TYR A 81 18.01 2.56 -2.35
CA TYR A 81 18.04 3.60 -1.33
C TYR A 81 18.16 2.96 0.04
N LYS A 82 19.12 3.42 0.86
CA LYS A 82 19.32 2.88 2.21
C LYS A 82 18.45 3.62 3.21
N LEU A 83 17.78 2.85 4.06
CA LEU A 83 17.14 3.33 5.27
C LEU A 83 18.02 2.95 6.45
N GLU A 84 18.76 3.92 6.97
CA GLU A 84 19.71 3.68 8.07
C GLU A 84 19.01 3.81 9.43
N ASN A 85 18.05 4.73 9.57
CA ASN A 85 17.44 5.09 10.87
C ASN A 85 15.91 5.31 10.80
N GLU A 86 15.30 5.11 9.64
CA GLU A 86 13.86 5.35 9.41
C GLU A 86 12.99 4.23 9.98
N LEU A 87 13.54 3.01 10.04
CA LEU A 87 12.93 1.81 10.60
C LEU A 87 13.67 1.39 11.88
N LYS A 88 13.16 0.37 12.59
CA LYS A 88 13.82 -0.13 13.81
C LYS A 88 15.20 -0.70 13.56
N HIS A 89 15.43 -1.26 12.38
CA HIS A 89 16.72 -1.77 11.93
C HIS A 89 17.04 -1.25 10.53
N PRO A 90 18.33 -1.15 10.16
CA PRO A 90 18.72 -0.74 8.82
C PRO A 90 18.10 -1.65 7.75
N ALA A 91 17.52 -1.02 6.74
CA ALA A 91 16.86 -1.69 5.63
C ALA A 91 17.28 -1.06 4.31
N THR A 92 16.97 -1.76 3.22
CA THR A 92 17.18 -1.28 1.88
C THR A 92 15.86 -1.25 1.12
N MET A 93 15.62 -0.14 0.44
CA MET A 93 14.53 0.06 -0.52
C MET A 93 15.05 -0.17 -1.94
N TYR A 94 14.36 -1.01 -2.70
CA TYR A 94 14.53 -1.18 -4.13
C TYR A 94 13.29 -0.67 -4.84
N TYR A 95 13.44 0.23 -5.80
CA TYR A 95 12.30 0.75 -6.54
C TYR A 95 12.63 0.99 -8.00
N TYR A 96 11.61 0.86 -8.84
CA TYR A 96 11.63 1.29 -10.23
C TYR A 96 10.19 1.55 -10.68
N PRO A 97 9.88 2.71 -11.26
CA PRO A 97 8.51 3.05 -11.64
C PRO A 97 8.01 2.28 -12.86
N GLU A 98 6.69 2.10 -12.91
CA GLU A 98 5.98 1.75 -14.13
C GLU A 98 5.46 3.01 -14.81
N PHE A 99 5.57 3.03 -16.14
CA PHE A 99 5.21 4.19 -16.96
C PHE A 99 3.98 3.94 -17.80
N PHE A 100 3.11 4.94 -17.87
CA PHE A 100 2.00 5.02 -18.81
C PHE A 100 2.06 6.39 -19.48
N GLU A 101 1.99 6.43 -20.81
CA GLU A 101 2.20 7.66 -21.61
C GLU A 101 3.44 8.47 -21.16
N HIS A 102 4.55 7.76 -20.92
CA HIS A 102 5.83 8.31 -20.47
C HIS A 102 5.79 9.04 -19.12
N LYS A 103 4.81 8.74 -18.27
CA LYS A 103 4.70 9.27 -16.90
C LYS A 103 4.56 8.15 -15.89
N ILE A 104 5.12 8.35 -14.71
CA ILE A 104 4.98 7.39 -13.61
C ILE A 104 3.50 7.27 -13.25
N TYR A 105 2.93 6.07 -13.33
CA TYR A 105 1.58 5.83 -12.80
C TYR A 105 1.60 4.87 -11.61
N GLU A 106 2.66 4.07 -11.48
CA GLU A 106 2.87 3.18 -10.35
C GLU A 106 4.34 3.19 -9.93
N MET A 107 4.57 3.12 -8.61
CA MET A 107 5.89 3.03 -8.00
C MET A 107 5.93 1.84 -7.05
N PRO A 108 6.28 0.65 -7.54
CA PRO A 108 6.60 -0.49 -6.69
C PRO A 108 7.89 -0.24 -5.91
N VAL A 109 7.82 -0.41 -4.58
CA VAL A 109 8.98 -0.34 -3.69
C VAL A 109 9.08 -1.64 -2.90
N ARG A 110 10.22 -2.31 -2.97
CA ARG A 110 10.52 -3.53 -2.21
C ARG A 110 11.51 -3.25 -1.11
N PHE A 111 11.21 -3.71 0.10
CA PHE A 111 12.02 -3.52 1.29
C PHE A 111 12.63 -4.85 1.72
N MET A 112 13.83 -4.79 2.29
CA MET A 112 14.48 -5.91 2.98
C MET A 112 15.33 -5.38 4.13
N TYR A 113 15.32 -6.06 5.29
CA TYR A 113 16.29 -5.75 6.34
C TYR A 113 17.70 -6.15 5.92
N ASN A 114 18.68 -5.29 6.20
CA ASN A 114 20.07 -5.52 5.76
C ASN A 114 20.70 -6.74 6.45
N GLY A 115 20.23 -7.10 7.64
CA GLY A 115 20.70 -8.25 8.42
C GLY A 115 19.83 -9.50 8.33
N TRP A 116 18.87 -9.57 7.39
CA TRP A 116 17.98 -10.72 7.27
C TRP A 116 18.76 -12.03 7.07
N SER A 117 18.29 -13.08 7.74
CA SER A 117 18.71 -14.47 7.49
C SER A 117 17.58 -15.44 7.85
N PRO A 118 17.55 -16.67 7.31
CA PRO A 118 16.48 -17.64 7.58
C PRO A 118 16.25 -17.99 9.05
N TRP A 119 17.29 -17.89 9.87
CA TRP A 119 17.27 -18.16 11.32
C TRP A 119 17.00 -16.92 12.17
N ASN A 120 17.06 -15.71 11.60
CA ASN A 120 16.81 -14.48 12.32
C ASN A 120 15.34 -14.05 12.18
N LYS A 121 14.50 -14.51 13.10
CA LYS A 121 13.07 -14.17 13.10
C LYS A 121 12.79 -12.71 13.49
N GLU A 122 13.72 -12.03 14.15
CA GLU A 122 13.58 -10.60 14.46
C GLU A 122 13.63 -9.76 13.18
N LEU A 123 14.52 -10.09 12.25
CA LEU A 123 14.68 -9.38 10.99
C LEU A 123 13.88 -10.00 9.83
N SER A 124 12.71 -10.57 10.11
CA SER A 124 11.81 -11.15 9.11
C SER A 124 10.96 -10.11 8.37
N ALA A 125 10.36 -10.51 7.25
CA ALA A 125 9.38 -9.69 6.52
C ALA A 125 8.14 -9.33 7.35
N GLU A 126 7.69 -10.21 8.24
CA GLU A 126 6.55 -9.92 9.14
C GLU A 126 6.83 -8.69 10.02
N ASN A 127 8.00 -8.66 10.66
CA ASN A 127 8.42 -7.51 11.47
C ASN A 127 8.71 -6.28 10.60
N LEU A 128 9.32 -6.49 9.43
CA LEU A 128 9.56 -5.43 8.46
C LEU A 128 8.26 -4.77 8.01
N ALA A 129 7.19 -5.53 7.77
CA ALA A 129 5.90 -5.01 7.33
C ALA A 129 5.26 -4.12 8.42
N VAL A 130 5.42 -4.49 9.69
CA VAL A 130 4.96 -3.66 10.83
C VAL A 130 5.72 -2.34 10.87
N ASP A 131 7.04 -2.37 10.68
CA ASP A 131 7.88 -1.17 10.77
C ASP A 131 7.72 -0.26 9.55
N VAL A 132 7.64 -0.82 8.34
CA VAL A 132 7.29 -0.09 7.11
C VAL A 132 5.92 0.55 7.25
N LEU A 133 4.91 -0.18 7.75
CA LEU A 133 3.58 0.39 7.99
C LEU A 133 3.62 1.53 9.01
N ALA A 134 4.37 1.39 10.10
CA ALA A 134 4.51 2.43 11.11
C ALA A 134 5.16 3.69 10.54
N TRP A 135 6.25 3.52 9.78
CA TRP A 135 6.91 4.62 9.08
C TRP A 135 5.99 5.30 8.07
N TYR A 136 5.26 4.51 7.25
CA TYR A 136 4.32 5.04 6.28
C TYR A 136 3.13 5.75 6.93
N LYS A 137 2.66 5.29 8.10
CA LYS A 137 1.63 6.03 8.86
C LYS A 137 2.14 7.38 9.34
N LYS A 138 3.43 7.51 9.66
CA LYS A 138 4.06 8.78 10.03
C LYS A 138 4.22 9.70 8.82
N VAL A 139 4.69 9.17 7.68
CA VAL A 139 4.99 9.96 6.48
C VAL A 139 3.73 10.31 5.67
N TYR A 140 2.81 9.37 5.50
CA TYR A 140 1.62 9.50 4.65
C TYR A 140 0.30 9.54 5.43
N GLY A 141 0.33 9.38 6.75
CA GLY A 141 -0.85 9.47 7.63
C GLY A 141 -1.47 8.11 8.03
N GLY A 142 -2.12 8.10 9.20
CA GLY A 142 -2.48 6.91 9.97
C GLY A 142 -3.64 6.03 9.48
N GLN A 143 -4.17 6.23 8.27
CA GLN A 143 -5.49 5.72 7.90
C GLN A 143 -5.51 4.38 7.13
N PHE A 144 -4.48 3.55 7.24
CA PHE A 144 -4.42 2.26 6.53
C PHE A 144 -5.55 1.30 6.96
N ILE A 145 -6.14 0.63 5.98
CA ILE A 145 -7.16 -0.41 6.14
C ILE A 145 -6.44 -1.75 6.08
N LYS A 146 -6.53 -2.54 7.15
CA LYS A 146 -5.99 -3.89 7.19
C LYS A 146 -6.93 -4.85 6.46
N ILE A 147 -6.37 -5.69 5.63
CA ILE A 147 -7.04 -6.67 4.79
C ILE A 147 -6.32 -8.00 4.99
N LYS A 148 -7.07 -9.09 5.05
CA LYS A 148 -6.50 -10.44 5.08
C LYS A 148 -6.70 -11.04 3.69
N HIS A 149 -5.60 -11.39 3.03
CA HIS A 149 -5.55 -12.11 1.77
C HIS A 149 -5.23 -13.57 2.04
N SER A 150 -5.93 -14.47 1.35
CA SER A 150 -5.77 -15.92 1.47
C SER A 150 -4.32 -16.39 1.24
N LYS A 151 -3.62 -15.79 0.28
CA LYS A 151 -2.26 -16.17 -0.14
C LYS A 151 -1.14 -15.30 0.42
N TRP A 152 -1.39 -14.01 0.64
CA TRP A 152 -0.36 -13.00 0.92
C TRP A 152 -0.46 -12.46 2.35
N GLY A 153 -1.25 -13.13 3.20
CA GLY A 153 -1.41 -12.75 4.60
C GLY A 153 -2.05 -11.38 4.77
N ASN A 154 -1.46 -10.54 5.61
CA ASN A 154 -2.00 -9.21 5.88
C ASN A 154 -1.52 -8.21 4.83
N ALA A 155 -2.47 -7.52 4.20
CA ALA A 155 -2.21 -6.33 3.39
C ALA A 155 -2.77 -5.08 4.08
N TYR A 156 -2.11 -3.95 3.88
CA TYR A 156 -2.52 -2.66 4.43
C TYR A 156 -2.69 -1.68 3.29
N VAL A 157 -3.91 -1.18 3.10
CA VAL A 157 -4.23 -0.29 1.99
C VAL A 157 -4.66 1.07 2.50
N LYS A 158 -4.03 2.12 1.98
CA LYS A 158 -4.44 3.49 2.17
C LYS A 158 -4.84 4.07 0.82
N ILE A 159 -5.88 4.90 0.85
CA ILE A 159 -6.31 5.71 -0.28
C ILE A 159 -6.35 7.16 0.22
N ASP A 160 -5.75 8.07 -0.55
CA ASP A 160 -5.83 9.51 -0.36
C ASP A 160 -5.79 10.24 -1.72
N GLY A 161 -6.85 10.99 -2.03
CA GLY A 161 -7.02 11.59 -3.35
C GLY A 161 -7.01 10.54 -4.48
N ASN A 162 -6.19 10.77 -5.51
CA ASN A 162 -5.96 9.83 -6.61
C ASN A 162 -5.02 8.66 -6.26
N ARG A 163 -4.37 8.68 -5.10
CA ARG A 163 -3.31 7.74 -4.76
C ARG A 163 -3.80 6.57 -3.91
N ARG A 164 -3.35 5.37 -4.27
CA ARG A 164 -3.40 4.18 -3.41
C ARG A 164 -2.00 3.80 -2.96
N ILE A 165 -1.88 3.38 -1.70
CA ILE A 165 -0.67 2.77 -1.14
C ILE A 165 -1.04 1.40 -0.60
N THR A 166 -0.42 0.34 -1.12
CA THR A 166 -0.67 -1.05 -0.69
C THR A 166 0.62 -1.64 -0.14
N ILE A 167 0.61 -2.06 1.14
CA ILE A 167 1.75 -2.70 1.81
C ILE A 167 1.41 -4.17 2.09
N PHE A 168 2.28 -5.10 1.71
CA PHE A 168 2.10 -6.54 1.97
C PHE A 168 3.43 -7.29 1.92
N GLU A 169 3.45 -8.48 2.51
CA GLU A 169 4.60 -9.39 2.50
C GLU A 169 4.66 -10.15 1.18
N GLU A 170 5.83 -10.21 0.54
CA GLU A 170 6.06 -11.09 -0.62
C GLU A 170 6.36 -12.52 -0.17
N ASP A 171 7.27 -12.64 0.80
CA ASP A 171 7.80 -13.87 1.37
C ASP A 171 8.44 -13.54 2.74
N ASP A 172 9.19 -14.47 3.33
CA ASP A 172 9.87 -14.29 4.63
C ASP A 172 10.95 -13.18 4.65
N THR A 173 11.34 -12.66 3.48
CA THR A 173 12.44 -11.70 3.27
C THR A 173 11.96 -10.31 2.91
N TYR A 174 10.99 -10.23 1.98
CA TYR A 174 10.64 -8.99 1.31
C TYR A 174 9.24 -8.49 1.65
N VAL A 175 9.14 -7.17 1.74
CA VAL A 175 7.86 -6.44 1.86
C VAL A 175 7.72 -5.49 0.68
N TRP A 176 6.54 -5.46 0.06
CA TRP A 176 6.19 -4.44 -0.94
C TRP A 176 5.46 -3.28 -0.30
N ALA A 177 5.72 -2.07 -0.81
CA ALA A 177 4.82 -0.93 -0.74
C ALA A 177 4.63 -0.37 -2.15
N ILE A 178 3.40 -0.44 -2.66
CA ILE A 178 3.09 -0.03 -4.04
C ILE A 178 2.27 1.25 -3.98
N PHE A 179 2.76 2.30 -4.63
CA PHE A 179 2.02 3.53 -4.87
C PHE A 179 1.41 3.50 -6.26
N THR A 180 0.10 3.75 -6.39
CA THR A 180 -0.59 3.72 -7.68
C THR A 180 -1.46 4.96 -7.86
N ASP A 181 -1.37 5.59 -9.04
CA ASP A 181 -2.36 6.57 -9.51
C ASP A 181 -3.60 5.82 -9.99
N MET A 182 -4.65 5.86 -9.18
CA MET A 182 -5.89 5.13 -9.44
C MET A 182 -6.67 5.69 -10.65
N LEU A 183 -6.38 6.93 -11.08
CA LEU A 183 -7.02 7.50 -12.26
C LEU A 183 -6.53 6.81 -13.53
N ILE A 184 -5.24 6.50 -13.60
CA ILE A 184 -4.61 5.81 -14.75
C ILE A 184 -4.87 4.31 -14.70
N LYS A 185 -4.82 3.68 -13.52
CA LYS A 185 -4.99 2.22 -13.43
C LYS A 185 -6.34 1.73 -14.00
N LYS A 186 -7.36 2.57 -13.95
CA LYS A 186 -8.68 2.29 -14.53
C LYS A 186 -8.65 2.14 -16.06
N GLU A 187 -7.66 2.72 -16.73
CA GLU A 187 -7.50 2.72 -18.19
C GLU A 187 -6.63 1.56 -18.70
N LEU A 188 -6.01 0.78 -17.80
CA LEU A 188 -5.10 -0.31 -18.14
C LEU A 188 -5.80 -1.68 -18.11
N ASP A 189 -5.70 -2.44 -19.20
CA ASP A 189 -6.38 -3.74 -19.35
C ASP A 189 -5.62 -4.94 -18.76
N SER A 190 -4.32 -4.81 -18.48
CA SER A 190 -3.49 -5.92 -18.00
C SER A 190 -2.46 -5.52 -16.91
N PRO A 191 -2.13 -6.44 -15.98
CA PRO A 191 -1.04 -6.23 -15.03
C PRO A 191 0.30 -6.11 -15.74
N THR A 192 1.16 -5.20 -15.29
CA THR A 192 2.44 -4.91 -15.97
C THR A 192 3.67 -5.44 -15.22
N SER A 193 3.55 -5.73 -13.92
CA SER A 193 4.64 -6.24 -13.09
C SER A 193 4.16 -7.26 -12.05
N LYS A 194 5.09 -7.98 -11.40
CA LYS A 194 4.75 -8.93 -10.30
C LYS A 194 4.02 -8.21 -9.15
N ALA A 195 4.51 -7.04 -8.77
CA ALA A 195 3.92 -6.22 -7.72
C ALA A 195 2.47 -5.84 -8.10
N ASP A 196 2.28 -5.47 -9.36
CA ASP A 196 1.00 -5.10 -9.95
C ASP A 196 0.01 -6.29 -9.98
N ILE A 197 0.49 -7.50 -10.31
CA ILE A 197 -0.30 -8.75 -10.23
C ILE A 197 -0.79 -8.99 -8.79
N ILE A 198 0.12 -8.95 -7.81
CA ILE A 198 -0.22 -9.22 -6.41
C ILE A 198 -1.19 -8.16 -5.88
N GLN A 199 -0.97 -6.89 -6.22
CA GLN A 199 -1.90 -5.81 -5.88
C GLN A 199 -3.29 -6.04 -6.46
N ASN A 200 -3.38 -6.51 -7.71
CA ASN A 200 -4.65 -6.83 -8.34
C ASN A 200 -5.32 -8.03 -7.68
N GLU A 201 -4.58 -9.06 -7.25
CA GLU A 201 -5.11 -10.18 -6.45
C GLU A 201 -5.68 -9.67 -5.11
N ILE A 202 -4.93 -8.84 -4.38
CA ILE A 202 -5.37 -8.23 -3.12
C ILE A 202 -6.63 -7.38 -3.31
N THR A 203 -6.67 -6.58 -4.38
CA THR A 203 -7.82 -5.74 -4.71
C THR A 203 -9.03 -6.57 -5.12
N LYS A 204 -8.83 -7.66 -5.87
CA LYS A 204 -9.91 -8.60 -6.21
C LYS A 204 -10.44 -9.33 -4.99
N GLU A 205 -9.61 -9.74 -4.02
CA GLU A 205 -10.10 -10.41 -2.81
C GLU A 205 -10.90 -9.45 -1.92
N LEU A 206 -10.50 -8.17 -1.85
CA LEU A 206 -11.33 -7.11 -1.28
C LEU A 206 -12.72 -7.05 -1.95
N GLU A 207 -12.75 -7.11 -3.27
CA GLU A 207 -13.97 -6.98 -4.08
C GLU A 207 -14.79 -8.28 -4.17
N LYS A 208 -14.20 -9.46 -3.99
CA LYS A 208 -14.85 -10.78 -4.13
C LYS A 208 -15.70 -11.18 -2.93
N ASN A 209 -15.47 -10.61 -1.76
CA ASN A 209 -16.29 -10.83 -0.54
C ASN A 209 -17.76 -10.32 -0.64
N ASN A 210 -18.32 -10.24 -1.85
CA ASN A 210 -19.69 -9.83 -2.20
C ASN A 210 -20.49 -10.96 -2.86
N ALA A 211 -19.89 -12.11 -3.16
CA ALA A 211 -20.59 -13.18 -3.89
C ALA A 211 -21.26 -14.25 -2.99
N ASP A 212 -20.98 -14.25 -1.68
CA ASP A 212 -21.46 -15.29 -0.75
C ASP A 212 -22.40 -14.77 0.36
N LYS A 213 -23.20 -13.73 0.07
CA LYS A 213 -24.34 -13.34 0.92
C LYS A 213 -25.55 -12.93 0.11
#